data_AF-A0A8H4VDI3-F1
#
_entry.id   AF-A0A8H4VDI3-F1
#
_cell.length_a   1.000
_cell.length_b   1.000
_cell.length_c   1.000
_cell.angle_alpha   90.00
_cell.angle_beta   90.00
_cell.angle_gamma   90.00
#
_symmetry.space_group_name_H-M   'P 1'
#
loop_
_entity.id
_entity.type
_entity.pdbx_description
1 polymer ?
#
loop_
_entity_poly.entity_id
_entity_poly.type
_entity_poly.pdbx_seq_one_letter_code
_entity_poly.pdbx_strand_id
1 'polypeptide(L)'
;MSAHVVIIAADLRRATVKVSPGTYLVDVLEQGCTKLRLSSDKYTLKHKQKQVDLSVPYRTSGLLPGAKLELVQRAKTPSAVQVALQLPGDQGRLVRKFPADLTLWKMLRQFEADDVENVLNLTACAGGKGGRRLPFLRADVAERGEAVHVPEPPVPEESAADEAVPVARPAEREEKKDGGGKKMPKWLKLGKK
;
A
#
# COMPACT_ATOMS: atom_id res chain seq x y z
N MET A 1 -28.20 7.38 -6.00
CA MET A 1 -28.65 6.01 -6.29
C MET A 1 -27.49 5.06 -6.01
N SER A 2 -27.67 4.10 -5.11
CA SER A 2 -26.67 3.07 -4.81
C SER A 2 -26.92 1.84 -5.68
N ALA A 3 -25.86 1.30 -6.28
CA ALA A 3 -25.90 0.03 -6.98
C ALA A 3 -25.16 -1.02 -6.15
N HIS A 4 -25.37 -2.30 -6.47
CA HIS A 4 -24.64 -3.40 -5.87
C HIS A 4 -24.17 -4.33 -6.98
N VAL A 5 -23.07 -5.04 -6.76
CA VAL A 5 -22.51 -6.00 -7.70
C VAL A 5 -22.21 -7.28 -6.94
N VAL A 6 -22.47 -8.42 -7.56
CA VAL A 6 -22.20 -9.74 -6.98
C VAL A 6 -20.99 -10.33 -7.67
N ILE A 7 -19.88 -10.49 -6.96
CA ILE A 7 -18.67 -11.11 -7.48
C ILE A 7 -18.72 -12.59 -7.12
N ILE A 8 -18.51 -13.45 -8.11
CA ILE A 8 -18.50 -14.91 -7.99
C ILE A 8 -17.05 -15.37 -8.21
N ALA A 9 -16.45 -15.95 -7.17
CA ALA A 9 -15.13 -16.54 -7.26
C ALA A 9 -15.14 -17.86 -8.04
N ALA A 10 -13.96 -18.33 -8.45
CA ALA A 10 -13.78 -19.70 -8.96
C ALA A 10 -14.27 -20.77 -7.97
N ASP A 11 -14.23 -20.47 -6.67
CA ASP A 11 -14.67 -21.36 -5.58
C ASP A 11 -16.20 -21.36 -5.36
N LEU A 12 -17.00 -20.85 -6.30
CA LEU A 12 -18.45 -20.64 -6.20
C LEU A 12 -18.91 -19.70 -5.05
N ARG A 13 -17.97 -19.14 -4.29
CA ARG A 13 -18.23 -18.15 -3.22
C ARG A 13 -18.68 -16.83 -3.84
N ARG A 14 -19.68 -16.20 -3.22
CA ARG A 14 -20.27 -14.93 -3.67
C ARG A 14 -19.96 -13.82 -2.69
N ALA A 15 -19.54 -12.67 -3.20
CA ALA A 15 -19.33 -11.46 -2.42
C ALA A 15 -20.14 -10.31 -3.02
N THR A 16 -21.03 -9.72 -2.22
CA THR A 16 -21.79 -8.53 -2.60
C THR A 16 -21.00 -7.27 -2.25
N VAL A 17 -20.78 -6.42 -3.24
CA VAL A 17 -20.08 -5.14 -3.11
C VAL A 17 -21.06 -4.01 -3.41
N LYS A 18 -21.10 -3.00 -2.55
CA LYS A 18 -21.91 -1.80 -2.77
C LYS A 18 -21.09 -0.84 -3.62
N VAL A 19 -21.66 -0.36 -4.71
CA VAL A 19 -20.96 0.47 -5.69
C VAL A 19 -21.73 1.75 -5.98
N SER A 20 -20.99 2.80 -6.30
CA SER A 20 -21.52 4.09 -6.74
C SER A 20 -21.21 4.24 -8.24
N PRO A 21 -21.99 4.97 -9.04
CA PRO A 21 -21.68 5.16 -10.47
C PRO A 21 -20.26 5.69 -10.75
N GLY A 22 -19.62 6.36 -9.78
CA GLY A 22 -18.25 6.85 -9.87
C GLY A 22 -17.17 5.89 -9.37
N THR A 23 -17.50 4.73 -8.79
CA THR A 23 -16.48 3.76 -8.34
C THR A 23 -15.83 3.08 -9.54
N TYR A 24 -14.50 2.92 -9.47
CA TYR A 24 -13.75 2.21 -10.49
C TYR A 24 -13.87 0.71 -10.31
N LEU A 25 -13.74 -0.03 -11.42
CA LEU A 25 -13.80 -1.49 -11.39
C LEU A 25 -12.57 -2.12 -10.73
N VAL A 26 -11.44 -1.40 -10.64
CA VAL A 26 -10.30 -1.75 -9.77
C VAL A 26 -10.77 -1.87 -8.31
N ASP A 27 -11.43 -0.84 -7.79
CA ASP A 27 -11.91 -0.81 -6.40
C ASP A 27 -12.92 -1.93 -6.13
N VAL A 28 -13.79 -2.21 -7.11
CA VAL A 28 -14.77 -3.31 -7.02
C VAL A 28 -14.08 -4.66 -6.97
N LEU A 29 -13.05 -4.87 -7.78
CA LEU A 29 -12.21 -6.08 -7.74
C LEU A 29 -11.55 -6.22 -6.36
N GLU A 30 -10.91 -5.16 -5.85
CA GLU A 30 -10.25 -5.18 -4.54
C GLU A 30 -11.20 -5.46 -3.38
N GLN A 31 -12.37 -4.81 -3.37
CA GLN A 31 -13.40 -5.05 -2.36
C GLN A 31 -13.96 -6.47 -2.44
N GLY A 32 -14.09 -7.03 -3.64
CA GLY A 32 -14.45 -8.43 -3.84
C GLY A 32 -13.37 -9.39 -3.36
N CYS A 33 -12.12 -9.15 -3.76
CA CYS A 33 -10.95 -9.92 -3.41
C CYS A 33 -10.72 -9.94 -1.90
N THR A 34 -10.90 -8.80 -1.21
CA THR A 34 -10.80 -8.71 0.25
C THR A 34 -11.84 -9.59 0.95
N LYS A 35 -13.07 -9.60 0.45
CA LYS A 35 -14.15 -10.46 1.01
C LYS A 35 -13.93 -11.94 0.75
N LEU A 36 -13.27 -12.27 -0.35
CA LEU A 36 -13.01 -13.65 -0.77
C LEU A 36 -11.64 -14.18 -0.31
N ARG A 37 -10.79 -13.32 0.28
CA ARG A 37 -9.38 -13.56 0.66
C ARG A 37 -8.50 -13.96 -0.54
N LEU A 38 -8.66 -13.27 -1.66
CA LEU A 38 -7.93 -13.48 -2.92
C LEU A 38 -7.04 -12.26 -3.24
N SER A 39 -5.93 -12.46 -3.95
CA SER A 39 -5.03 -11.36 -4.37
C SER A 39 -5.52 -10.67 -5.64
N SER A 40 -5.80 -9.36 -5.61
CA SER A 40 -6.33 -8.55 -6.73
C SER A 40 -5.52 -8.68 -8.02
N ASP A 41 -4.19 -8.72 -7.93
CA ASP A 41 -3.29 -8.68 -9.10
C ASP A 41 -3.40 -9.88 -10.03
N LYS A 42 -3.90 -11.02 -9.51
CA LYS A 42 -3.97 -12.28 -10.26
C LYS A 42 -5.30 -12.46 -10.96
N TYR A 43 -6.27 -11.58 -10.76
CA TYR A 43 -7.64 -11.79 -11.23
C TYR A 43 -8.12 -10.66 -12.15
N THR A 44 -9.04 -11.03 -13.04
CA THR A 44 -9.80 -10.13 -13.88
C THR A 44 -11.29 -10.41 -13.67
N LEU A 45 -12.12 -9.39 -13.83
CA LEU A 45 -13.57 -9.54 -13.80
C LEU A 45 -14.09 -9.84 -15.21
N LYS A 46 -15.06 -10.74 -15.33
CA LYS A 46 -15.82 -11.02 -16.56
C LYS A 46 -17.31 -10.89 -16.31
N HIS A 47 -18.05 -10.42 -17.31
CA HIS A 47 -19.51 -10.31 -17.28
C HIS A 47 -20.08 -10.78 -18.61
N LYS A 48 -20.96 -11.78 -18.59
CA LYS A 48 -21.65 -12.32 -19.77
C LYS A 48 -20.69 -12.53 -20.97
N GLN A 49 -19.61 -13.26 -20.76
CA GLN A 49 -18.55 -13.54 -21.75
C GLN A 49 -17.59 -12.38 -22.10
N LYS A 50 -17.91 -11.13 -21.75
CA LYS A 50 -17.02 -9.99 -21.97
C LYS A 50 -16.11 -9.76 -20.76
N GLN A 51 -14.80 -9.61 -20.99
CA GLN A 51 -13.88 -9.18 -19.94
C GLN A 51 -14.17 -7.72 -19.59
N VAL A 52 -14.30 -7.45 -18.30
CA VAL A 52 -14.59 -6.13 -17.77
C VAL A 52 -13.29 -5.35 -17.69
N ASP A 53 -13.29 -4.14 -18.24
CA ASP A 53 -12.13 -3.25 -18.21
C ASP A 53 -12.00 -2.59 -16.84
N LEU A 54 -10.89 -2.86 -16.16
CA LEU A 54 -10.63 -2.39 -14.80
C LEU A 54 -10.47 -0.87 -14.72
N SER A 55 -10.03 -0.21 -15.80
CA SER A 55 -9.77 1.23 -15.85
C SER A 55 -11.03 2.10 -15.90
N VAL A 56 -12.17 1.49 -16.22
CA VAL A 56 -13.43 2.18 -16.51
C VAL A 56 -14.30 2.24 -15.26
N PRO A 57 -15.03 3.36 -15.01
CA PRO A 57 -15.97 3.43 -13.89
C PRO A 57 -17.22 2.57 -14.13
N TYR A 58 -17.89 2.20 -13.04
CA TYR A 58 -19.06 1.33 -13.06
C TYR A 58 -20.16 1.82 -14.04
N ARG A 59 -20.42 3.13 -14.10
CA ARG A 59 -21.45 3.71 -14.99
C ARG A 59 -21.21 3.46 -16.49
N THR A 60 -19.96 3.50 -16.95
CA THR A 60 -19.59 3.35 -18.38
C THR A 60 -19.28 1.91 -18.75
N SER A 61 -19.11 1.03 -17.76
CA SER A 61 -18.84 -0.39 -17.97
C SER A 61 -20.02 -1.18 -18.56
N GLY A 62 -21.22 -0.60 -18.57
CA GLY A 62 -22.44 -1.27 -19.02
C GLY A 62 -22.96 -2.35 -18.06
N LEU A 63 -22.52 -2.31 -16.79
CA LEU A 63 -22.99 -3.22 -15.75
C LEU A 63 -24.30 -2.71 -15.12
N LEU A 64 -25.30 -3.58 -15.10
CA LEU A 64 -26.57 -3.31 -14.42
C LEU A 64 -26.43 -3.49 -12.90
N PRO A 65 -27.18 -2.75 -12.08
CA PRO A 65 -27.23 -3.00 -10.64
C PRO A 65 -27.65 -4.46 -10.39
N GLY A 66 -26.90 -5.15 -9.55
CA GLY A 66 -27.05 -6.58 -9.27
C GLY A 66 -26.34 -7.50 -10.28
N ALA A 67 -25.52 -6.95 -11.19
CA ALA A 67 -24.76 -7.77 -12.14
C ALA A 67 -23.86 -8.79 -11.42
N LYS A 68 -23.83 -10.01 -11.98
CA LYS A 68 -22.96 -11.09 -11.53
C LYS A 68 -21.65 -11.00 -12.29
N LEU A 69 -20.57 -10.64 -11.61
CA LEU A 69 -19.23 -10.63 -12.14
C LEU A 69 -18.52 -11.93 -11.79
N GLU A 70 -17.97 -12.60 -12.78
CA GLU A 70 -17.13 -13.76 -12.60
C GLU A 70 -15.69 -13.32 -12.42
N LEU A 71 -15.05 -13.86 -11.40
CA LEU A 71 -13.66 -13.60 -11.09
C LEU A 71 -12.81 -14.69 -11.75
N VAL A 72 -12.06 -14.31 -12.79
CA VAL A 72 -11.25 -15.22 -13.60
C VAL A 72 -9.78 -14.92 -13.38
N GLN A 73 -8.96 -15.95 -13.23
CA GLN A 73 -7.51 -15.76 -13.08
C GLN A 73 -6.92 -15.19 -14.36
N ARG A 74 -6.18 -14.09 -14.26
CA ARG A 74 -5.42 -13.51 -15.38
C ARG A 74 -4.31 -14.49 -15.74
N ALA A 75 -4.21 -14.83 -17.03
CA ALA A 75 -3.15 -15.70 -17.52
C ALA A 75 -1.79 -15.07 -17.18
N LYS A 76 -0.93 -15.84 -16.51
CA LYS A 76 0.45 -15.44 -16.16
C LYS A 76 1.43 -15.80 -17.27
N THR A 77 1.00 -15.63 -18.52
CA THR A 77 1.85 -15.84 -19.68
C THR A 77 2.51 -14.51 -20.01
N PRO A 78 3.83 -14.37 -19.81
CA PRO A 78 4.52 -13.13 -20.16
C PRO A 78 4.37 -12.90 -21.65
N SER A 79 3.61 -11.88 -22.03
CA SER A 79 3.55 -11.44 -23.42
C SER A 79 4.91 -10.87 -23.81
N ALA A 80 5.38 -11.16 -25.02
CA ALA A 80 6.58 -10.56 -25.57
C ALA A 80 6.27 -9.12 -26.00
N VAL A 81 6.81 -8.15 -25.28
CA VAL A 81 6.67 -6.72 -25.52
C VAL A 81 7.93 -6.20 -26.20
N GLN A 82 7.77 -5.45 -27.29
CA GLN A 82 8.87 -4.74 -27.91
C GLN A 82 9.05 -3.38 -27.22
N VAL A 83 10.18 -3.18 -26.56
CA VAL A 83 10.53 -1.95 -25.85
C VAL A 83 11.61 -1.22 -26.63
N ALA A 84 11.42 0.08 -26.83
CA ALA A 84 12.40 0.95 -27.45
C ALA A 84 12.93 1.96 -26.44
N LEU A 85 14.25 1.99 -26.23
CA LEU A 85 14.94 3.03 -25.49
C LEU A 85 15.38 4.13 -26.47
N GLN A 86 14.97 5.36 -26.17
CA GLN A 86 15.45 6.53 -26.87
C GLN A 86 16.62 7.11 -26.08
N LEU A 87 17.81 7.13 -26.66
CA LEU A 87 18.96 7.76 -26.02
C LEU A 87 18.99 9.26 -26.34
N PRO A 88 19.41 10.11 -25.38
CA PRO A 88 19.67 11.51 -25.65
C PRO A 88 20.98 11.65 -26.44
N GLY A 89 20.91 12.26 -27.63
CA GLY A 89 22.03 12.42 -28.56
C GLY A 89 21.78 11.73 -29.90
N ASP A 90 22.74 11.79 -30.82
CA ASP A 90 22.67 11.14 -32.15
C ASP A 90 22.83 9.60 -32.09
N GLN A 91 22.70 9.02 -30.89
CA GLN A 91 22.95 7.59 -30.61
C GLN A 91 21.75 6.68 -30.92
N GLY A 92 20.70 7.21 -31.56
CA GLY A 92 19.62 6.41 -32.16
C GLY A 92 18.62 5.79 -31.17
N ARG A 93 17.70 5.00 -31.74
CA ARG A 93 16.59 4.32 -31.04
C ARG A 93 16.91 2.83 -30.92
N LEU A 94 17.04 2.35 -29.69
CA LEU A 94 17.41 0.97 -29.41
C LEU A 94 16.17 0.13 -29.12
N VAL A 95 15.84 -0.82 -30.00
CA VAL A 95 14.59 -1.60 -29.92
C VAL A 95 14.88 -3.06 -29.65
N ARG A 96 14.28 -3.62 -28.58
CA ARG A 96 14.42 -5.03 -28.21
C ARG A 96 13.10 -5.64 -27.77
N LYS A 97 13.03 -6.97 -27.76
CA LYS A 97 11.87 -7.73 -27.33
C LYS A 97 12.13 -8.30 -25.94
N PHE A 98 11.22 -8.03 -25.01
CA PHE A 98 11.30 -8.50 -23.63
C PHE A 98 9.98 -9.16 -23.23
N PRO A 99 10.02 -10.16 -22.35
CA PRO A 99 8.82 -10.59 -21.65
C PRO A 99 8.30 -9.49 -20.71
N ALA A 100 6.98 -9.35 -20.61
CA ALA A 100 6.29 -8.34 -19.79
C ALA A 100 6.57 -8.44 -18.28
N ASP A 101 7.14 -9.56 -17.81
CA ASP A 101 7.43 -9.80 -16.39
C ASP A 101 8.80 -9.25 -15.95
N LEU A 102 9.64 -8.77 -16.88
CA LEU A 102 10.95 -8.23 -16.52
C LEU A 102 10.80 -6.87 -15.84
N THR A 103 11.63 -6.65 -14.84
CA THR A 103 11.76 -5.32 -14.23
C THR A 103 12.53 -4.40 -15.17
N LEU A 104 12.20 -3.10 -15.14
CA LEU A 104 12.88 -2.08 -15.93
C LEU A 104 14.41 -2.16 -15.77
N TRP A 105 14.88 -2.40 -14.54
CA TRP A 105 16.30 -2.56 -14.24
C TRP A 105 16.96 -3.74 -14.97
N LYS A 106 16.30 -4.90 -15.03
CA LYS A 106 16.80 -6.06 -15.76
C LYS A 106 16.79 -5.81 -17.27
N MET A 107 15.77 -5.11 -17.78
CA MET A 107 15.73 -4.70 -19.18
C MET A 107 16.92 -3.79 -19.50
N LEU A 108 17.17 -2.75 -18.69
CA LEU A 108 18.32 -1.85 -18.87
C LEU A 108 19.65 -2.60 -18.86
N ARG A 109 19.85 -3.55 -17.92
CA ARG A 109 21.06 -4.40 -17.93
C ARG A 109 21.21 -5.26 -19.18
N GLN A 110 20.11 -5.74 -19.75
CA GLN A 110 20.16 -6.50 -21.00
C GLN A 110 20.55 -5.60 -22.17
N PHE A 111 20.04 -4.36 -22.22
CA PHE A 111 20.48 -3.38 -23.21
C PHE A 111 21.98 -3.04 -23.06
N GLU A 112 22.50 -2.87 -21.84
CA GLU A 112 23.94 -2.63 -21.64
C GLU A 112 24.83 -3.82 -22.04
N ALA A 113 24.36 -5.06 -21.79
CA ALA A 113 25.12 -6.26 -22.11
C ALA A 113 25.19 -6.53 -23.62
N ASP A 114 24.14 -6.19 -24.36
CA ASP A 114 24.03 -6.44 -25.78
C ASP A 114 24.66 -5.32 -26.64
N ASP A 115 24.66 -4.07 -26.15
CA ASP A 115 25.31 -2.94 -26.81
C ASP A 115 26.81 -2.90 -26.49
N VAL A 116 27.55 -3.84 -27.08
CA VAL A 116 29.02 -3.98 -26.89
C VAL A 116 29.80 -2.82 -27.54
N GLU A 117 29.20 -2.14 -28.52
CA GLU A 117 29.87 -1.07 -29.30
C GLU A 117 29.81 0.30 -28.60
N ASN A 118 28.79 0.55 -27.77
CA ASN A 118 28.65 1.76 -26.98
C ASN A 118 28.56 1.36 -25.51
N VAL A 119 29.59 1.66 -24.72
CA VAL A 119 29.58 1.40 -23.27
C VAL A 119 28.56 2.32 -22.59
N LEU A 120 27.29 1.92 -22.65
CA LEU A 120 26.19 2.60 -22.00
C LEU A 120 26.19 2.18 -20.53
N ASN A 121 26.34 3.15 -19.63
CA ASN A 121 26.25 2.94 -18.18
C ASN A 121 24.90 3.47 -17.67
N LEU A 122 23.80 2.90 -18.15
CA LEU A 122 22.41 3.28 -17.82
C LEU A 122 21.99 2.82 -16.42
N THR A 123 22.52 1.70 -15.93
CA THR A 123 22.25 1.11 -14.62
C THR A 123 23.33 1.44 -13.60
N ALA A 124 24.36 2.18 -13.99
CA ALA A 124 25.20 2.89 -13.05
C ALA A 124 24.34 3.97 -12.39
N CYS A 125 23.71 3.63 -11.27
CA CYS A 125 23.27 4.66 -10.36
C CYS A 125 24.51 5.50 -10.04
N ALA A 126 24.44 6.80 -10.29
CA ALA A 126 25.27 7.79 -9.63
C ALA A 126 25.00 7.82 -8.10
N GLY A 127 24.86 6.65 -7.46
CA GLY A 127 25.24 6.46 -6.08
C GLY A 127 26.75 6.59 -6.08
N GLY A 128 27.22 7.82 -5.86
CA GLY A 128 28.63 8.16 -5.86
C GLY A 128 29.45 7.16 -5.06
N LYS A 129 30.10 6.24 -5.79
CA LYS A 129 31.42 5.71 -5.40
C LYS A 129 32.53 6.73 -5.73
N GLY A 130 32.17 7.96 -6.08
CA GLY A 130 32.95 9.14 -5.72
C GLY A 130 32.52 9.56 -4.32
N GLY A 131 33.25 9.11 -3.30
CA GLY A 131 33.06 9.59 -1.94
C GLY A 131 33.07 11.11 -1.96
N ARG A 132 31.97 11.72 -1.51
CA ARG A 132 32.01 13.09 -1.01
C ARG A 132 32.91 13.04 0.23
N ARG A 133 34.23 13.08 0.03
CA ARG A 133 35.27 13.20 1.07
C ARG A 133 35.31 14.62 1.63
N LEU A 134 34.19 15.32 1.64
CA LEU A 134 34.07 16.58 2.32
C LEU A 134 32.98 16.40 3.36
N PRO A 135 33.31 16.65 4.64
CA PRO A 135 32.31 16.59 5.70
C PRO A 135 31.16 17.51 5.33
N PHE A 136 29.94 17.05 5.59
CA PHE A 136 28.72 17.85 5.41
C PHE A 136 28.71 19.09 6.33
N LEU A 137 29.54 19.07 7.37
CA LEU A 137 29.83 20.18 8.27
C LEU A 137 31.12 20.88 7.83
N ARG A 138 31.11 22.22 7.80
CA ARG A 138 32.34 23.00 7.70
C ARG A 138 33.24 22.68 8.91
N ALA A 139 34.55 22.61 8.72
CA ALA A 139 35.50 22.24 9.77
C ALA A 139 35.31 23.06 11.06
N ASP A 140 35.01 24.36 10.91
CA ASP A 140 34.75 25.28 12.02
C ASP A 140 33.52 24.92 12.88
N VAL A 141 32.54 24.22 12.29
CA VAL A 141 31.29 23.81 12.97
C VAL A 141 31.44 22.43 13.60
N ALA A 142 32.22 21.54 12.97
CA ALA A 142 32.51 20.22 13.52
C ALA A 142 33.37 20.29 14.79
N GLU A 143 34.30 21.23 14.88
CA GLU A 143 35.16 21.42 16.06
C GLU A 143 34.43 22.09 17.25
N ARG A 144 33.32 22.80 17.00
CA ARG A 144 32.53 23.49 18.05
C ARG A 144 31.42 22.64 18.66
N GLY A 145 31.23 21.41 18.19
CA GLY A 145 30.24 20.48 18.74
C GLY A 145 30.72 19.85 20.03
N GLU A 146 30.53 20.51 21.17
CA GLU A 146 30.72 19.90 22.48
C GLU A 146 29.50 19.04 22.83
N ALA A 147 29.73 17.79 23.22
CA ALA A 147 28.66 16.87 23.61
C ALA A 147 28.02 17.37 24.91
N VAL A 148 26.79 17.88 24.82
CA VAL A 148 26.01 18.25 26.00
C VAL A 148 25.74 16.99 26.81
N HIS A 149 26.48 16.81 27.90
CA HIS A 149 26.23 15.75 28.86
C HIS A 149 24.94 16.09 29.62
N VAL A 150 23.86 15.43 29.22
CA VAL A 150 22.62 15.42 30.00
C VAL A 150 22.93 14.67 31.30
N PRO A 151 22.84 15.30 32.49
CA PRO A 151 23.01 14.58 33.74
C PRO A 151 21.87 13.56 33.88
N GLU A 152 22.23 12.32 34.19
CA GLU A 152 21.24 11.28 34.49
C GLU A 152 20.45 11.69 35.73
N PRO A 153 19.10 11.68 35.68
CA PRO A 153 18.29 12.01 36.84
C PRO A 153 18.58 11.00 37.97
N PRO A 154 18.72 11.45 39.23
CA PRO A 154 19.09 10.57 40.33
C PRO A 154 18.03 9.50 40.54
N VAL A 155 18.47 8.24 40.62
CA VAL A 155 17.68 7.12 41.11
C VAL A 155 17.80 7.12 42.63
N PRO A 156 16.72 7.33 43.39
CA PRO A 156 16.72 7.08 44.83
C PRO A 156 16.38 5.61 45.11
N GLU A 157 17.33 4.85 45.66
CA GLU A 157 17.06 3.58 46.36
C GLU A 157 16.66 3.84 47.81
N GLU A 158 15.78 2.96 48.27
CA GLU A 158 14.79 3.08 49.33
C GLU A 158 15.34 3.01 50.77
N SER A 159 14.76 3.81 51.68
CA SER A 159 14.64 3.42 53.08
C SER A 159 13.45 4.12 53.75
N ALA A 160 12.38 3.34 53.93
CA ALA A 160 11.36 3.36 54.98
C ALA A 160 10.61 4.67 55.32
N ALA A 161 9.28 4.49 55.36
CA ALA A 161 8.23 5.27 56.00
C ALA A 161 7.51 6.32 55.11
N ASP A 162 6.38 5.83 54.62
CA ASP A 162 5.10 6.51 54.43
C ASP A 162 4.70 7.07 53.04
N GLU A 163 3.58 6.48 52.57
CA GLU A 163 2.60 6.88 51.56
C GLU A 163 2.86 6.58 50.07
N ALA A 164 2.46 5.36 49.67
CA ALA A 164 2.34 4.92 48.28
C ALA A 164 0.89 5.08 47.78
N VAL A 165 0.69 5.78 46.65
CA VAL A 165 -0.52 5.67 45.81
C VAL A 165 -0.13 5.09 44.44
N PRO A 166 -0.64 3.90 44.06
CA PRO A 166 -0.12 3.14 42.91
C PRO A 166 -0.76 3.51 41.56
N VAL A 167 0.06 3.42 40.52
CA VAL A 167 -0.29 3.48 39.10
C VAL A 167 -1.02 2.19 38.68
N ALA A 168 -2.17 2.33 38.01
CA ALA A 168 -2.94 1.22 37.43
C ALA A 168 -2.69 1.07 35.91
N ARG A 169 -2.31 -0.14 35.47
CA ARG A 169 -2.49 -0.65 34.09
C ARG A 169 -3.80 -1.45 34.01
N PRO A 170 -4.45 -1.54 32.83
CA PRO A 170 -5.75 -2.19 32.68
C PRO A 170 -5.63 -3.70 32.44
N ALA A 171 -6.56 -4.47 33.01
CA ALA A 171 -6.84 -5.84 32.59
C ALA A 171 -8.34 -6.13 32.71
N GLU A 172 -8.92 -6.68 31.63
CA GLU A 172 -10.26 -7.23 31.57
C GLU A 172 -10.38 -8.49 32.44
N ARG A 173 -11.47 -8.63 33.21
CA ARG A 173 -12.54 -9.66 33.05
C ARG A 173 -13.36 -9.80 34.33
N GLU A 174 -14.67 -9.86 34.09
CA GLU A 174 -15.84 -9.87 34.97
C GLU A 174 -15.83 -10.85 36.17
N GLU A 175 -16.43 -10.44 37.29
CA GLU A 175 -17.65 -11.11 37.79
C GLU A 175 -18.52 -10.21 38.71
N LYS A 176 -19.82 -10.50 38.68
CA LYS A 176 -21.00 -9.78 39.19
C LYS A 176 -21.01 -9.53 40.70
N LYS A 177 -21.62 -8.41 41.15
CA LYS A 177 -23.05 -8.35 41.54
C LYS A 177 -23.45 -6.93 42.00
N ASP A 178 -24.56 -6.49 41.41
CA ASP A 178 -25.73 -5.85 42.04
C ASP A 178 -25.56 -4.69 43.04
N GLY A 179 -26.25 -3.57 42.75
CA GLY A 179 -26.65 -2.67 43.82
C GLY A 179 -26.77 -1.19 43.47
N GLY A 180 -27.71 -0.84 42.58
CA GLY A 180 -28.57 0.34 42.78
C GLY A 180 -28.00 1.76 42.60
N GLY A 181 -28.57 2.49 41.64
CA GLY A 181 -28.60 3.97 41.68
C GLY A 181 -28.01 4.69 40.46
N LYS A 182 -28.62 4.52 39.27
CA LYS A 182 -28.25 5.26 38.06
C LYS A 182 -28.49 6.78 38.22
N LYS A 183 -27.43 7.55 38.48
CA LYS A 183 -27.42 9.00 38.21
C LYS A 183 -27.13 9.23 36.73
N MET A 184 -28.12 9.70 35.98
CA MET A 184 -27.99 10.00 34.55
C MET A 184 -27.02 11.17 34.32
N PRO A 185 -26.03 11.03 33.41
CA PRO A 185 -25.06 12.08 33.14
C PRO A 185 -25.66 13.24 32.33
N LYS A 186 -25.11 14.45 32.57
CA LYS A 186 -25.67 15.76 32.22
C LYS A 186 -25.87 16.06 30.72
N TRP A 187 -25.37 15.22 29.81
CA TRP A 187 -25.63 15.38 28.36
C TRP A 187 -26.99 14.80 27.94
N LEU A 188 -27.65 14.00 28.79
CA LEU A 188 -29.02 13.50 28.57
C LEU A 188 -30.12 14.51 28.99
N LYS A 189 -29.80 15.79 29.17
CA LYS A 189 -30.76 16.83 29.61
C LYS A 189 -30.88 18.04 28.66
N LEU A 190 -30.71 17.87 27.35
CA LEU A 190 -31.11 18.89 26.40
C LEU A 190 -31.94 18.29 25.26
N GLY A 191 -33.26 18.42 25.38
CA GLY A 191 -34.20 17.95 24.36
C GLY A 191 -35.61 17.70 24.89
N LYS A 192 -36.28 18.71 25.45
CA LYS A 192 -37.75 18.78 25.37
C LYS A 192 -38.25 20.23 25.51
N LYS A 193 -38.93 20.64 24.43
CA LYS A 193 -39.59 21.92 24.11
C LYS A 193 -38.70 23.06 23.68
#